data_AF-D0EJ86-F1
#
_entry.id   AF-D0EJ86-F1
#
_cell.length_a   1.000
_cell.length_b   1.000
_cell.length_c   1.000
_cell.angle_alpha   90.00
_cell.angle_beta   90.00
_cell.angle_gamma   90.00
#
_symmetry.space_group_name_H-M   'P 1'
#
loop_
_entity.id
_entity.type
_entity.pdbx_description
1 polymer ?
#
loop_
_entity_poly.entity_id
_entity_poly.type
_entity_poly.pdbx_seq_one_letter_code
_entity_poly.pdbx_strand_id
1 'polypeptide(L)'
;FCGTGCGVMVGVKEGQVVATHGDMQAEVNRGLNCIKGYFLSKIMYGADRLKTPLLRKRNGAFAKDGEFEPVSWDEAFDVMAEQAKRVLKEKGPTAVGMFGSGQWTIFEG
;
A
#
# COMPACT_ATOMS: atom_id res chain seq x y z
N PHE A 1 10.18 5.06 7.40
CA PHE A 1 11.52 4.61 7.86
C PHE A 1 12.57 5.26 6.97
N CYS A 2 13.78 4.73 6.79
CA CYS A 2 14.81 5.39 5.98
C CYS A 2 15.63 4.38 5.19
N GLY A 3 16.41 4.89 4.23
CA GLY A 3 17.28 4.09 3.36
C GLY A 3 18.52 3.51 4.04
N THR A 4 18.67 3.64 5.36
CA THR A 4 19.78 3.02 6.11
C THR A 4 19.72 1.50 6.05
N GLY A 5 18.52 0.90 6.02
CA GLY A 5 18.37 -0.55 5.90
C GLY A 5 18.74 -1.33 7.16
N CYS A 6 18.36 -0.84 8.35
CA CYS A 6 18.56 -1.58 9.60
C CYS A 6 17.87 -2.97 9.53
N GLY A 7 18.61 -4.02 9.86
CA GLY A 7 18.05 -5.36 10.01
C GLY A 7 17.21 -5.46 11.28
N VAL A 8 16.09 -6.18 11.19
CA VAL A 8 15.12 -6.32 12.29
C VAL A 8 14.65 -7.77 12.42
N MET A 9 14.49 -8.20 13.66
CA MET A 9 13.80 -9.43 14.02
C MET A 9 12.33 -9.14 14.25
N VAL A 10 11.44 -9.90 13.61
CA VAL A 10 9.99 -9.71 13.69
C VAL A 10 9.35 -10.89 14.42
N GLY A 11 8.78 -10.61 15.59
CA GLY A 11 8.08 -11.59 16.41
C GLY A 11 6.61 -11.69 16.03
N VAL A 12 6.18 -12.87 15.56
CA VAL A 12 4.81 -13.14 15.15
C VAL A 12 4.16 -14.13 16.10
N LYS A 13 2.93 -13.83 16.53
CA LYS A 13 2.07 -14.75 17.28
C LYS A 13 0.64 -14.61 16.75
N GLU A 14 -0.01 -15.74 16.50
CA GLU A 14 -1.42 -15.77 16.05
C GLU A 14 -1.67 -14.89 14.80
N GLY A 15 -0.72 -14.89 13.85
CA GLY A 15 -0.81 -14.10 12.63
C GLY A 15 -0.61 -12.59 12.80
N GLN A 16 -0.22 -12.13 14.00
CA GLN A 16 0.05 -10.71 14.28
C GLN A 16 1.50 -10.48 14.66
N VAL A 17 2.05 -9.35 14.22
CA VAL A 17 3.35 -8.84 14.67
C VAL A 17 3.16 -8.25 16.06
N VAL A 18 3.63 -8.95 17.07
CA VAL A 18 3.50 -8.56 18.47
C VAL A 18 4.75 -7.85 19.00
N ALA A 19 5.90 -8.05 18.35
CA ALA A 19 7.16 -7.44 18.76
C ALA A 19 8.12 -7.25 17.58
N THR A 20 9.01 -6.26 17.71
CA THR A 20 10.13 -6.04 16.80
C THR A 20 11.36 -5.65 17.60
N HIS A 21 12.52 -6.19 17.22
CA HIS A 21 13.81 -5.87 17.82
C HIS A 21 14.84 -5.63 16.72
N GLY A 22 15.88 -4.83 16.99
CA GLY A 22 17.00 -4.70 16.05
C GLY A 22 17.73 -6.03 15.92
N ASP A 23 18.05 -6.47 14.71
CA ASP A 23 18.79 -7.72 14.54
C ASP A 23 20.24 -7.54 15.02
N MET A 24 20.64 -8.36 16.00
CA MET A 24 22.00 -8.34 16.55
C MET A 24 23.05 -8.82 15.54
N GLN A 25 22.65 -9.62 14.56
CA GLN A 25 23.54 -10.14 13.51
C GLN A 25 23.63 -9.20 12.30
N ALA A 26 22.72 -8.22 12.18
CA ALA A 26 22.74 -7.28 11.06
C ALA A 26 23.93 -6.31 11.19
N GLU A 27 24.82 -6.33 10.19
CA GLU A 27 26.03 -5.50 10.19
C GLU A 27 25.73 -3.99 10.24
N VAL A 28 24.64 -3.58 9.58
CA VAL A 28 24.23 -2.18 9.44
C VAL A 28 23.99 -1.49 10.78
N ASN A 29 23.28 -2.15 11.69
CA ASN A 29 22.78 -1.55 12.91
C ASN A 29 23.18 -2.29 14.19
N ARG A 30 23.73 -3.50 14.08
CA ARG A 30 24.29 -4.29 15.19
C ARG A 30 23.37 -4.35 16.41
N GLY A 31 22.08 -4.61 16.19
CA GLY A 31 21.06 -4.72 17.22
C GLY A 31 20.34 -3.41 17.60
N LEU A 32 20.80 -2.25 17.13
CA LEU A 32 20.18 -0.97 17.48
C LEU A 32 19.04 -0.61 16.53
N ASN A 33 18.06 0.12 17.08
CA ASN A 33 17.01 0.78 16.32
C ASN A 33 16.83 2.23 16.80
N CYS A 34 16.27 3.08 15.94
CA CYS A 34 15.79 4.40 16.37
C CYS A 34 14.33 4.31 16.84
N ILE A 35 13.77 5.41 17.36
CA ILE A 35 12.39 5.45 17.87
C ILE A 35 11.35 4.93 16.87
N LYS A 36 11.53 5.23 15.57
CA LYS A 36 10.65 4.72 14.51
C LYS A 36 10.74 3.19 14.45
N GLY A 37 11.96 2.63 14.48
CA GLY A 37 12.27 1.20 14.43
C GLY A 37 11.60 0.41 15.53
N TYR A 38 11.68 0.92 16.77
CA TYR A 38 11.07 0.26 17.93
C TYR A 38 9.54 0.18 17.88
N PHE A 39 8.87 1.02 17.08
CA PHE A 39 7.42 1.00 16.92
C PHE A 39 6.94 0.34 15.61
N LEU A 40 7.81 -0.41 14.92
CA LEU A 40 7.44 -1.17 13.72
C LEU A 40 6.23 -2.07 13.93
N SER A 41 6.09 -2.70 15.11
CA SER A 41 4.96 -3.58 15.44
C SER A 41 3.58 -2.89 15.41
N LYS A 42 3.51 -1.57 15.33
CA LYS A 42 2.23 -0.82 15.37
C LYS A 42 1.73 -0.35 14.00
N ILE A 43 2.61 -0.22 13.00
CA ILE A 43 2.31 0.53 11.76
C ILE A 43 1.21 -0.10 10.90
N MET A 44 0.93 -1.40 11.08
CA MET A 44 -0.09 -2.11 10.32
C MET A 44 -1.48 -2.07 10.99
N TYR A 45 -1.58 -1.61 12.24
CA TYR A 45 -2.76 -1.78 13.09
C TYR A 45 -3.48 -0.46 13.41
N GLY A 46 -3.35 0.54 12.55
CA GLY A 46 -4.20 1.73 12.59
C GLY A 46 -5.68 1.36 12.48
N ALA A 47 -6.54 2.05 13.23
CA ALA A 47 -7.98 1.73 13.31
C ALA A 47 -8.72 1.90 11.98
N ASP A 48 -8.19 2.73 11.10
CA ASP A 48 -8.73 3.16 9.81
C ASP A 48 -8.05 2.48 8.61
N ARG A 49 -7.33 1.37 8.83
CA ARG A 49 -6.75 0.57 7.74
C ARG A 49 -7.82 0.24 6.70
N LEU A 50 -7.58 0.60 5.44
CA LEU A 50 -8.46 0.28 4.33
C LEU A 50 -8.60 -1.25 4.19
N LYS A 51 -9.85 -1.74 4.16
CA LYS A 51 -10.18 -3.18 4.09
C LYS A 51 -10.90 -3.58 2.80
N THR A 52 -11.41 -2.61 2.04
CA THR A 52 -12.19 -2.83 0.83
C THR A 52 -11.87 -1.74 -0.19
N PRO A 53 -11.94 -2.03 -1.50
CA PRO A 53 -11.91 -0.99 -2.52
C PRO A 53 -13.00 0.06 -2.27
N LEU A 54 -12.67 1.33 -2.51
CA LEU A 54 -13.59 2.45 -2.41
C LEU A 54 -13.69 3.12 -3.78
N LEU A 55 -14.91 3.25 -4.29
CA LEU A 55 -15.20 3.89 -5.57
C LEU A 55 -16.08 5.11 -5.35
N ARG A 56 -15.83 6.21 -6.07
CA ARG A 56 -16.74 7.36 -6.04
C ARG A 56 -18.00 7.04 -6.84
N LYS A 57 -19.16 7.05 -6.20
CA LYS A 57 -20.44 6.70 -6.82
C LYS A 57 -21.49 7.78 -6.62
N ARG A 58 -22.40 7.86 -7.59
CA ARG A 58 -23.66 8.60 -7.52
C ARG A 58 -24.69 7.81 -8.33
N ASN A 59 -25.87 7.58 -7.77
CA ASN A 59 -26.94 6.80 -8.41
C ASN A 59 -26.49 5.40 -8.86
N GLY A 60 -25.64 4.74 -8.08
CA GLY A 60 -25.18 3.37 -8.34
C GLY A 60 -24.07 3.22 -9.38
N ALA A 61 -23.62 4.30 -10.03
CA ALA A 61 -22.57 4.28 -11.04
C ALA A 61 -21.37 5.14 -10.64
N PHE A 62 -20.21 4.90 -11.27
CA PHE A 62 -19.02 5.72 -11.10
C PHE A 62 -19.34 7.19 -11.44
N ALA A 63 -19.02 8.09 -10.51
CA ALA A 63 -19.19 9.53 -10.69
C ALA A 63 -17.98 10.26 -10.09
N LYS A 64 -17.35 11.15 -10.86
CA LYS A 64 -16.15 11.86 -10.40
C LYS A 64 -16.41 12.75 -9.18
N ASP A 65 -17.63 13.28 -9.09
CA ASP A 65 -18.17 14.10 -8.03
C ASP A 65 -19.09 13.32 -7.06
N GLY A 66 -19.00 11.99 -7.08
CA GLY A 66 -19.66 11.10 -6.12
C GLY A 66 -18.92 10.97 -4.80
N GLU A 67 -19.58 10.33 -3.85
CA GLU A 67 -19.03 9.97 -2.53
C GLU A 67 -18.38 8.59 -2.57
N PHE A 68 -17.45 8.32 -1.65
CA PHE A 68 -16.82 7.01 -1.57
C PHE A 68 -17.78 5.96 -1.03
N GLU A 69 -17.99 4.92 -1.82
CA GLU A 69 -18.76 3.74 -1.46
C GLU A 69 -17.88 2.49 -1.57
N PRO A 70 -18.04 1.51 -0.66
CA PRO A 70 -17.32 0.24 -0.74
C PRO A 70 -17.81 -0.58 -1.95
N VAL A 71 -16.87 -1.14 -2.71
CA VAL A 71 -17.17 -2.01 -3.87
C VAL A 71 -16.32 -3.29 -3.82
N SER A 72 -16.68 -4.28 -4.64
CA SER A 72 -15.88 -5.49 -4.81
C SER A 72 -14.59 -5.19 -5.59
N TRP A 73 -13.63 -6.12 -5.53
CA TRP A 73 -12.44 -6.05 -6.37
C TRP A 73 -12.77 -6.12 -7.87
N ASP A 74 -13.75 -6.95 -8.25
CA ASP A 74 -14.17 -7.08 -9.65
C ASP A 74 -14.73 -5.76 -10.19
N GLU A 75 -15.63 -5.09 -9.45
CA GLU A 75 -16.18 -3.80 -9.86
C GLU A 75 -15.08 -2.72 -9.93
N ALA A 76 -14.15 -2.71 -8.97
CA ALA A 76 -13.03 -1.77 -8.99
C ALA A 76 -12.16 -1.96 -10.25
N PHE A 77 -11.82 -3.19 -10.59
CA PHE A 77 -11.03 -3.49 -11.78
C PHE A 77 -11.79 -3.28 -13.09
N ASP A 78 -13.10 -3.55 -13.13
CA ASP A 78 -13.95 -3.29 -14.30
C ASP A 78 -13.93 -1.79 -14.66
N VAL A 79 -14.13 -0.92 -13.67
CA VAL A 79 -14.09 0.53 -13.89
C VAL A 79 -12.68 1.01 -14.27
N MET A 80 -11.63 0.48 -13.62
CA MET A 80 -10.24 0.80 -14.00
C MET A 80 -9.95 0.41 -15.45
N ALA A 81 -10.35 -0.79 -15.86
CA ALA A 81 -10.12 -1.31 -17.20
C ALA A 81 -10.92 -0.53 -18.25
N GLU A 82 -12.17 -0.18 -17.96
CA GLU A 82 -13.02 0.64 -18.82
C GLU A 82 -12.37 2.03 -19.06
N GLN A 83 -11.98 2.72 -17.99
CA GLN A 83 -11.37 4.05 -18.09
C GLN A 83 -10.02 4.01 -18.81
N ALA A 84 -9.16 3.03 -18.50
CA ALA A 84 -7.87 2.87 -19.16
C ALA A 84 -8.06 2.60 -20.67
N LYS A 85 -8.93 1.65 -21.04
CA LYS A 85 -9.22 1.34 -22.45
C LYS A 85 -9.81 2.54 -23.19
N ARG A 86 -10.70 3.30 -22.57
CA ARG A 86 -11.27 4.53 -23.15
C ARG A 86 -10.18 5.56 -23.45
N VAL A 87 -9.32 5.86 -22.47
CA VAL A 87 -8.23 6.83 -22.64
C VAL A 87 -7.22 6.37 -23.68
N LEU A 88 -6.83 5.09 -23.66
CA LEU A 88 -5.92 4.51 -24.66
C LEU A 88 -6.48 4.63 -26.08
N LYS A 89 -7.79 4.38 -26.26
CA LYS A 89 -8.45 4.51 -27.56
C LYS A 89 -8.51 5.96 -28.05
N GLU A 90 -8.78 6.92 -27.16
CA GLU A 90 -8.96 8.33 -27.51
C GLU A 90 -7.64 9.10 -27.69
N LYS A 91 -6.63 8.81 -26.88
CA LYS A 91 -5.43 9.65 -26.73
C LYS A 91 -4.11 8.88 -26.81
N GLY A 92 -4.16 7.56 -26.90
CA GLY A 92 -2.97 6.72 -26.91
C GLY A 92 -2.29 6.56 -25.55
N PRO A 93 -1.14 5.86 -25.50
CA PRO A 93 -0.49 5.45 -24.26
C PRO A 93 0.09 6.60 -23.44
N THR A 94 0.43 7.73 -24.06
CA THR A 94 1.01 8.90 -23.36
C THR A 94 0.00 9.63 -22.47
N ALA A 95 -1.29 9.30 -22.57
CA ALA A 95 -2.34 9.85 -21.73
C ALA A 95 -2.67 8.98 -20.49
N VAL A 96 -1.97 7.85 -20.31
CA VAL A 96 -2.04 7.00 -19.12
C VAL A 96 -0.70 7.10 -18.38
N GLY A 97 -0.73 7.07 -17.06
CA GLY A 97 0.47 7.16 -16.25
C GLY A 97 0.36 6.34 -14.98
N MET A 98 1.52 5.95 -14.45
CA MET A 98 1.68 5.32 -13.14
C MET A 98 2.64 6.19 -12.34
N PHE A 99 2.27 6.51 -11.09
CA PHE A 99 3.13 7.22 -10.17
C PHE A 99 3.61 6.25 -9.10
N GLY A 100 4.87 5.82 -9.20
CA GLY A 100 5.42 4.76 -8.37
C GLY A 100 5.88 5.21 -6.99
N SER A 101 6.62 4.34 -6.30
CA SER A 101 7.15 4.62 -4.97
C SER A 101 8.49 3.93 -4.76
N GLY A 102 9.47 4.64 -4.20
CA GLY A 102 10.74 4.04 -3.75
C GLY A 102 10.60 3.11 -2.53
N GLN A 103 9.37 2.90 -2.04
CA GLN A 103 9.04 1.94 -1.00
C GLN A 103 8.46 0.64 -1.56
N TRP A 104 8.35 0.50 -2.90
CA TRP A 104 8.04 -0.77 -3.53
C TRP A 104 9.10 -1.81 -3.25
N THR A 105 8.68 -3.07 -3.24
CA THR A 105 9.62 -4.19 -3.31
C THR A 105 10.24 -4.26 -4.71
N ILE A 106 11.38 -4.97 -4.83
CA ILE A 106 12.11 -5.11 -6.11
C ILE A 106 11.24 -5.69 -7.23
N PHE A 107 10.26 -6.53 -6.91
CA PHE A 107 9.44 -7.20 -7.91
C PHE A 107 8.22 -6.37 -8.36
N GLU A 108 7.86 -5.33 -7.61
CA GLU A 108 6.71 -4.47 -7.92
C GLU A 108 7.08 -3.25 -8.78
N GLY A 109 8.32 -2.76 -8.66
CA GLY A 109 8.84 -1.59 -9.40
C GLY A 109 9.87 -1.98 -10.45
#